data_AF-G2D9D6-F1
#
_entry.id   AF-G2D9D6-F1
#
_cell.length_a   1.000
_cell.length_b   1.000
_cell.length_c   1.000
_cell.angle_alpha   90.00
_cell.angle_beta   90.00
_cell.angle_gamma   90.00
#
_symmetry.space_group_name_H-M   'P 1'
#
loop_
_entity.id
_entity.type
_entity.pdbx_description
1 polymer ?
#
loop_
_entity_poly.entity_id
_entity_poly.type
_entity_poly.pdbx_seq_one_letter_code
_entity_poly.pdbx_strand_id
1 'polypeptide(L)'
;MRQGCFAGLVLGVGLCVGWIGVPVTAAADESIYRCTMADGAVEFRQRPCQQGVQSETRVVEQTRGFEAPAQRPAAAKKRKLRRKKSNAGAAERARKRQQERCFRTEQKLQRVENRLRAGYKASHSARLHQRQDEYEDYLSRFCH
;
A
#
# COMPACT_ATOMS: atom_id res chain seq x y z
N MET A 1 14.78 53.28 -24.42
CA MET A 1 15.33 51.94 -24.10
C MET A 1 16.35 52.08 -22.97
N ARG A 2 16.48 51.13 -22.03
CA ARG A 2 17.40 51.14 -20.86
C ARG A 2 18.46 50.04 -21.05
N GLN A 3 19.76 50.35 -21.03
CA GLN A 3 20.73 50.41 -19.90
C GLN A 3 21.34 49.06 -19.46
N GLY A 4 22.67 49.05 -19.19
CA GLY A 4 23.37 48.00 -18.42
C GLY A 4 24.91 48.01 -18.58
N CYS A 5 25.67 47.92 -17.47
CA CYS A 5 27.16 47.87 -17.45
C CYS A 5 27.71 46.92 -16.36
N PHE A 6 28.66 46.03 -16.76
CA PHE A 6 30.01 45.70 -16.22
C PHE A 6 30.35 45.30 -14.74
N ALA A 7 31.52 44.63 -14.60
CA ALA A 7 32.13 43.94 -13.44
C ALA A 7 33.68 44.21 -13.39
N GLY A 8 34.58 43.70 -12.52
CA GLY A 8 34.56 42.73 -11.40
C GLY A 8 35.90 41.90 -11.34
N LEU A 9 36.51 41.62 -10.18
CA LEU A 9 37.88 41.01 -10.10
C LEU A 9 38.26 40.35 -8.75
N VAL A 10 39.32 39.49 -8.74
CA VAL A 10 40.41 39.26 -7.71
C VAL A 10 40.91 37.79 -7.70
N LEU A 11 42.25 37.57 -7.63
CA LEU A 11 42.91 36.30 -7.25
C LEU A 11 44.41 36.52 -6.88
N GLY A 12 45.00 35.66 -6.03
CA GLY A 12 46.43 35.71 -5.64
C GLY A 12 46.92 34.49 -4.84
N VAL A 13 48.20 34.13 -5.00
CA VAL A 13 48.88 32.88 -4.57
C VAL A 13 50.37 33.21 -4.29
N GLY A 14 51.17 32.57 -3.42
CA GLY A 14 51.00 31.40 -2.53
C GLY A 14 52.18 30.40 -2.69
N LEU A 15 52.84 29.97 -1.59
CA LEU A 15 54.04 29.10 -1.67
C LEU A 15 54.18 28.16 -0.44
N CYS A 16 54.51 26.88 -0.68
CA CYS A 16 54.45 25.80 0.30
C CYS A 16 55.83 25.23 0.69
N VAL A 17 55.97 24.80 1.95
CA VAL A 17 56.96 23.79 2.40
C VAL A 17 56.20 22.78 3.26
N GLY A 18 56.40 21.48 3.02
CA GLY A 18 55.48 20.43 3.49
C GLY A 18 56.06 19.45 4.51
N TRP A 19 55.17 18.61 5.04
CA TRP A 19 55.47 17.34 5.73
C TRP A 19 54.31 16.37 5.43
N ILE A 20 54.61 15.18 4.92
CA ILE A 20 53.59 14.18 4.56
C ILE A 20 53.31 13.30 5.79
N GLY A 21 52.32 13.70 6.58
CA GLY A 21 51.74 12.84 7.61
C GLY A 21 50.75 11.86 6.98
N VAL A 22 50.95 10.55 7.19
CA VAL A 22 49.98 9.52 6.77
C VAL A 22 48.72 9.66 7.64
N PRO A 23 47.54 9.95 7.08
CA PRO A 23 46.32 10.02 7.87
C PRO A 23 45.87 8.61 8.24
N VAL A 24 46.06 8.24 9.50
CA VAL A 24 45.38 7.09 10.10
C VAL A 24 43.88 7.37 10.06
N THR A 25 43.14 6.62 9.25
CA THR A 25 41.68 6.71 9.17
C THR A 25 41.07 6.08 10.42
N ALA A 26 40.88 6.91 11.46
CA ALA A 26 40.13 6.53 12.64
C ALA A 26 38.74 6.03 12.21
N ALA A 27 38.42 4.78 12.56
CA ALA A 27 37.08 4.25 12.38
C ALA A 27 36.13 5.05 13.29
N ALA A 28 35.13 5.69 12.69
CA ALA A 28 34.12 6.39 13.47
C ALA A 28 33.14 5.38 14.07
N ASP A 29 33.26 5.13 15.37
CA ASP A 29 32.27 4.39 16.15
C ASP A 29 30.91 5.12 16.12
N GLU A 30 29.98 4.60 15.33
CA GLU A 30 28.68 5.21 15.12
C GLU A 30 27.70 4.84 16.25
N SER A 31 27.77 5.58 17.35
CA SER A 31 26.87 5.40 18.51
C SER A 31 25.42 5.78 18.19
N ILE A 32 24.49 4.83 18.39
CA ILE A 32 23.04 5.05 18.27
C ILE A 32 22.43 5.15 19.68
N TYR A 33 21.82 6.29 19.97
CA TYR A 33 21.14 6.59 21.22
C TYR A 33 19.66 6.26 21.10
N ARG A 34 19.11 5.56 22.10
CA ARG A 34 17.67 5.38 22.29
C ARG A 34 17.17 6.44 23.26
N CYS A 35 16.32 7.35 22.79
CA CYS A 35 15.73 8.44 23.56
C CYS A 35 14.27 8.13 23.89
N THR A 36 13.90 8.20 25.17
CA THR A 36 12.50 8.05 25.63
C THR A 36 11.93 9.40 26.06
N MET A 37 11.03 9.97 25.26
CA MET A 37 10.37 11.24 25.55
C MET A 37 9.34 11.11 26.68
N ALA A 38 8.94 12.24 27.27
CA ALA A 38 8.09 12.28 28.47
C ALA A 38 6.65 11.77 28.23
N ASP A 39 6.22 11.68 26.98
CA ASP A 39 4.99 11.06 26.49
C ASP A 39 5.11 9.53 26.29
N GLY A 40 6.29 8.96 26.52
CA GLY A 40 6.60 7.56 26.28
C GLY A 40 7.02 7.23 24.85
N ALA A 41 7.11 8.21 23.95
CA ALA A 41 7.59 7.98 22.58
C ALA A 41 9.08 7.62 22.57
N VAL A 42 9.44 6.59 21.80
CA VAL A 42 10.81 6.10 21.67
C VAL A 42 11.36 6.48 20.29
N GLU A 43 12.45 7.24 20.27
CA GLU A 43 13.18 7.56 19.06
C GLU A 43 14.63 7.07 19.13
N PHE A 44 15.16 6.65 17.97
CA PHE A 44 16.56 6.29 17.81
C PHE A 44 17.29 7.38 17.03
N ARG A 45 18.39 7.90 17.57
CA ARG A 45 19.14 9.03 17.01
C ARG A 45 20.65 8.76 17.09
N GLN A 46 21.41 9.14 16.07
CA GLN A 46 22.89 9.10 16.08
C GLN A 46 23.52 10.27 16.88
N ARG A 47 22.70 11.13 17.48
CA ARG A 47 23.11 12.27 18.32
C ARG A 47 22.52 12.10 19.71
N PRO A 48 23.21 12.53 20.77
CA PRO A 48 22.75 12.38 22.15
C PRO A 48 21.37 13.02 22.37
N CYS A 49 20.61 12.45 23.29
CA CYS A 49 19.28 12.94 23.65
C CYS A 49 19.35 14.33 24.29
N GLN A 50 18.27 15.12 24.18
CA GLN A 50 18.19 16.41 24.86
C GLN A 50 18.07 16.20 26.38
N GLN A 51 18.54 17.17 27.17
CA GLN A 51 18.56 17.07 28.63
C GLN A 51 17.15 16.82 29.20
N GLY A 52 17.04 15.88 30.14
CA GLY A 52 15.76 15.45 30.73
C GLY A 52 15.17 14.16 30.14
N VAL A 53 15.76 13.61 29.07
CA VAL A 53 15.36 12.32 28.46
C VAL A 53 16.29 11.21 28.92
N GLN A 54 15.75 10.07 29.39
CA GLN A 54 16.56 8.89 29.65
C GLN A 54 17.13 8.33 28.34
N SER A 55 18.44 8.05 28.35
CA SER A 55 19.18 7.51 27.21
C SER A 55 19.80 6.16 27.53
N GLU A 56 19.50 5.15 26.71
CA GLU A 56 20.20 3.86 26.71
C GLU A 56 21.18 3.85 25.54
N THR A 57 22.48 3.80 25.82
CA THR A 57 23.53 3.73 24.79
C THR A 57 23.81 2.28 24.43
N ARG A 58 23.73 1.93 23.15
CA ARG A 58 24.22 0.64 22.64
C ARG A 58 25.31 0.90 21.62
N VAL A 59 26.53 0.46 21.94
CA VAL A 59 27.63 0.40 20.98
C VAL A 59 27.35 -0.79 20.07
N VAL A 60 27.14 -0.53 18.77
CA VAL A 60 26.96 -1.57 17.77
C VAL A 60 28.29 -1.71 17.04
N GLU A 61 29.06 -2.72 17.42
CA GLU A 61 30.31 -3.07 16.73
C GLU A 61 29.97 -3.42 15.27
N GLN A 62 30.42 -2.60 14.32
CA GLN A 62 30.19 -2.84 12.90
C GLN A 62 31.07 -4.02 12.44
N THR A 63 30.50 -5.23 12.44
CA THR A 63 31.10 -6.42 11.82
C THR A 63 31.34 -6.18 10.33
N ARG A 64 32.58 -5.81 9.99
CA ARG A 64 33.05 -5.73 8.61
C ARG A 64 33.07 -7.13 7.99
N GLY A 65 32.09 -7.45 7.16
CA GLY A 65 32.08 -8.74 6.47
C GLY A 65 30.75 -9.17 5.87
N PHE A 66 30.15 -8.36 4.99
CA PHE A 66 29.11 -8.86 4.09
C PHE A 66 29.28 -8.29 2.68
N GLU A 67 30.05 -9.00 1.84
CA GLU A 67 30.04 -8.77 0.40
C GLU A 67 28.74 -9.34 -0.18
N ALA A 68 27.85 -8.45 -0.61
CA ALA A 68 26.65 -8.87 -1.31
C ALA A 68 27.02 -9.53 -2.65
N PRO A 69 26.45 -10.70 -3.00
CA PRO A 69 26.78 -11.40 -4.24
C PRO A 69 26.48 -10.49 -5.45
N ALA A 70 27.39 -10.49 -6.42
CA ALA A 70 27.35 -9.63 -7.59
C ALA A 70 25.97 -9.68 -8.27
N GLN A 71 25.22 -8.57 -8.20
CA GLN A 71 23.88 -8.49 -8.75
C GLN A 71 23.97 -8.59 -10.27
N ARG A 72 23.52 -9.74 -10.83
CA ARG A 72 23.26 -9.87 -12.26
C ARG A 72 22.36 -8.69 -12.69
N PRO A 73 22.63 -8.03 -13.82
CA PRO A 73 21.90 -6.82 -14.21
C PRO A 73 20.41 -7.13 -14.25
N ALA A 74 19.67 -6.55 -13.30
CA ALA A 74 18.26 -6.82 -13.14
C ALA A 74 17.54 -6.30 -14.38
N ALA A 75 17.12 -7.21 -15.26
CA ALA A 75 16.39 -6.88 -16.47
C ALA A 75 15.24 -5.94 -16.11
N ALA A 76 15.32 -4.69 -16.59
CA ALA A 76 14.52 -3.58 -16.09
C ALA A 76 13.03 -3.88 -16.32
N LYS A 77 12.37 -4.43 -15.29
CA LYS A 77 10.95 -4.73 -15.30
C LYS A 77 10.22 -3.40 -15.38
N LYS A 78 9.90 -2.98 -16.61
CA LYS A 78 9.09 -1.79 -16.91
C LYS A 78 7.85 -1.87 -16.03
N ARG A 79 7.81 -1.07 -14.96
CA ARG A 79 6.65 -0.98 -14.05
C ARG A 79 5.49 -0.45 -14.88
N LYS A 80 4.69 -1.36 -15.44
CA LYS A 80 3.42 -1.02 -16.10
C LYS A 80 2.61 -0.26 -15.04
N LEU A 81 2.49 1.05 -15.21
CA LEU A 81 1.62 1.85 -14.37
C LEU A 81 0.22 1.22 -14.45
N ARG A 82 -0.23 0.62 -13.35
CA ARG A 82 -1.60 0.10 -13.22
C ARG A 82 -2.52 1.31 -13.24
N ARG A 83 -2.90 1.73 -14.45
CA ARG A 83 -3.85 2.80 -14.71
C ARG A 83 -5.08 2.51 -13.85
N LYS A 84 -5.35 3.34 -12.84
CA LYS A 84 -6.53 3.20 -11.97
C LYS A 84 -7.76 3.39 -12.85
N LYS A 85 -8.28 2.29 -13.40
CA LYS A 85 -9.52 2.29 -14.17
C LYS A 85 -10.63 2.66 -13.20
N SER A 86 -11.33 3.75 -13.45
CA SER A 86 -12.37 4.24 -12.54
C SER A 86 -13.48 3.20 -12.39
N ASN A 87 -13.76 2.81 -11.13
CA ASN A 87 -14.73 1.77 -10.82
C ASN A 87 -16.20 2.19 -11.06
N ALA A 88 -16.45 3.44 -11.49
CA ALA A 88 -17.78 3.98 -11.76
C ALA A 88 -18.61 3.05 -12.66
N GLY A 89 -18.07 2.70 -13.84
CA GLY A 89 -18.73 1.77 -14.77
C GLY A 89 -18.70 0.30 -14.33
N ALA A 90 -18.06 -0.06 -13.21
CA ALA A 90 -18.12 -1.40 -12.63
C ALA A 90 -19.29 -1.51 -11.62
N ALA A 91 -19.52 -0.47 -10.81
CA ALA A 91 -20.64 -0.40 -9.88
C ALA A 91 -21.99 -0.42 -10.61
N GLU A 92 -22.12 0.36 -11.70
CA GLU A 92 -23.31 0.35 -12.57
C GLU A 92 -23.59 -1.03 -13.16
N ARG A 93 -22.56 -1.70 -13.71
CA ARG A 93 -22.66 -3.06 -14.24
C ARG A 93 -23.03 -4.08 -13.15
N ALA A 94 -22.59 -3.90 -11.91
CA ALA A 94 -22.99 -4.74 -10.80
C ALA A 94 -24.48 -4.57 -10.47
N ARG A 95 -24.97 -3.32 -10.39
CA ARG A 95 -26.41 -3.02 -10.19
C ARG A 95 -27.28 -3.62 -11.28
N LYS A 96 -26.94 -3.42 -12.55
CA LYS A 96 -27.69 -4.01 -13.68
C LYS A 96 -27.72 -5.54 -13.61
N ARG A 97 -26.60 -6.19 -13.28
CA ARG A 97 -26.54 -7.65 -13.08
C ARG A 97 -27.37 -8.14 -11.89
N GLN A 98 -27.53 -7.33 -10.84
CA GLN A 98 -28.40 -7.64 -9.71
C GLN A 98 -29.87 -7.57 -10.12
N GLN A 99 -30.27 -6.49 -10.81
CA GLN A 99 -31.63 -6.35 -11.37
C GLN A 99 -31.99 -7.49 -12.33
N GLU A 100 -31.07 -7.85 -13.24
CA GLU A 100 -31.23 -9.01 -14.14
C GLU A 100 -31.39 -10.34 -13.37
N ARG A 101 -30.79 -10.49 -12.18
CA ARG A 101 -30.96 -11.68 -11.34
C ARG A 101 -32.31 -11.68 -10.63
N CYS A 102 -32.73 -10.55 -10.05
CA CYS A 102 -34.05 -10.40 -9.42
C CYS A 102 -35.17 -10.75 -10.41
N PHE A 103 -35.18 -10.11 -11.58
CA PHE A 103 -36.16 -10.37 -12.64
C PHE A 103 -36.18 -11.84 -13.10
N ARG A 104 -35.00 -12.47 -13.24
CA ARG A 104 -34.90 -13.91 -13.57
C ARG A 104 -35.40 -14.83 -12.46
N THR A 105 -35.36 -14.40 -11.20
CA THR A 105 -35.90 -15.17 -10.07
C THR A 105 -37.42 -15.00 -9.96
N GLU A 106 -37.95 -13.79 -10.15
CA GLU A 106 -39.41 -13.53 -10.28
C GLU A 106 -40.03 -14.41 -11.39
N GLN A 107 -39.39 -14.48 -12.56
CA GLN A 107 -39.80 -15.38 -13.64
C GLN A 107 -39.72 -16.87 -13.31
N LYS A 108 -38.95 -17.29 -12.29
CA LYS A 108 -38.95 -18.68 -11.81
C LYS A 108 -40.08 -18.90 -10.81
N LEU A 109 -40.28 -17.96 -9.88
CA LEU A 109 -41.40 -17.97 -8.93
C LEU A 109 -42.74 -18.06 -9.67
N GLN A 110 -42.98 -17.19 -10.64
CA GLN A 110 -44.19 -17.20 -11.47
C GLN A 110 -44.39 -18.54 -12.23
N ARG A 111 -43.30 -19.21 -12.65
CA ARG A 111 -43.39 -20.55 -13.26
C ARG A 111 -43.73 -21.64 -12.26
N VAL A 112 -43.28 -21.52 -11.01
CA VAL A 112 -43.68 -22.42 -9.91
C VAL A 112 -45.14 -22.19 -9.56
N GLU A 113 -45.57 -20.94 -9.35
CA GLU A 113 -46.98 -20.58 -9.11
C GLU A 113 -47.91 -21.09 -10.22
N ASN A 114 -47.57 -20.85 -11.49
CA ASN A 114 -48.36 -21.33 -12.61
C ASN A 114 -48.42 -22.86 -12.64
N ARG A 115 -47.37 -23.57 -12.20
CA ARG A 115 -47.39 -25.04 -12.07
C ARG A 115 -48.21 -25.51 -10.87
N LEU A 116 -48.24 -24.75 -9.78
CA LEU A 116 -49.11 -24.99 -8.63
C LEU A 116 -50.59 -24.83 -9.02
N ARG A 117 -50.93 -23.73 -9.73
CA ARG A 117 -52.30 -23.45 -10.23
C ARG A 117 -52.77 -24.45 -11.30
N ALA A 118 -51.90 -24.87 -12.21
CA ALA A 118 -52.24 -25.81 -13.29
C ALA A 118 -52.47 -27.26 -12.83
N GLY A 119 -52.25 -27.55 -11.55
CA GLY A 119 -52.28 -28.91 -11.02
C GLY A 119 -50.99 -29.69 -11.28
N TYR A 120 -50.62 -30.51 -10.31
CA TYR A 120 -49.38 -31.29 -10.31
C TYR A 120 -49.60 -32.61 -9.55
N LYS A 121 -48.77 -33.63 -9.83
CA LYS A 121 -48.84 -34.91 -9.11
C LYS A 121 -48.39 -34.72 -7.66
N ALA A 122 -49.09 -35.32 -6.69
CA ALA A 122 -48.84 -35.14 -5.26
C ALA A 122 -47.37 -35.34 -4.82
N SER A 123 -46.64 -36.25 -5.48
CA SER A 123 -45.20 -36.48 -5.27
C SER A 123 -44.29 -35.26 -5.51
N HIS A 124 -44.80 -34.20 -6.14
CA HIS A 124 -44.08 -32.95 -6.38
C HIS A 124 -44.50 -31.80 -5.44
N SER A 125 -45.49 -31.96 -4.54
CA SER A 125 -46.04 -30.86 -3.73
C SER A 125 -44.96 -30.16 -2.90
N ALA A 126 -44.33 -30.91 -1.99
CA ALA A 126 -43.29 -30.41 -1.09
C ALA A 126 -42.13 -29.75 -1.85
N ARG A 127 -41.76 -30.30 -3.01
CA ARG A 127 -40.67 -29.76 -3.84
C ARG A 127 -41.04 -28.49 -4.60
N LEU A 128 -42.31 -28.28 -4.92
CA LEU A 128 -42.78 -27.03 -5.54
C LEU A 128 -42.92 -25.93 -4.49
N HIS A 129 -43.50 -26.24 -3.33
CA HIS A 129 -43.59 -25.28 -2.20
C HIS A 129 -42.20 -24.89 -1.69
N GLN A 130 -41.29 -25.84 -1.44
CA GLN A 130 -39.90 -25.52 -1.07
C GLN A 130 -39.23 -24.57 -2.07
N ARG A 131 -39.45 -24.76 -3.39
CA ARG A 131 -38.90 -23.87 -4.43
C ARG A 131 -39.56 -22.50 -4.47
N GLN A 132 -40.83 -22.41 -4.10
CA GLN A 132 -41.53 -21.15 -3.94
C GLN A 132 -40.88 -20.38 -2.78
N ASP A 133 -40.79 -21.00 -1.60
CA ASP A 133 -40.16 -20.45 -0.40
C ASP A 133 -38.70 -20.00 -0.68
N GLU A 134 -37.90 -20.83 -1.35
CA GLU A 134 -36.51 -20.50 -1.76
C GLU A 134 -36.41 -19.26 -2.67
N TYR A 135 -37.40 -19.03 -3.55
CA TYR A 135 -37.39 -17.86 -4.43
C TYR A 135 -37.94 -16.61 -3.74
N GLU A 136 -38.98 -16.74 -2.90
CA GLU A 136 -39.53 -15.64 -2.10
C GLU A 136 -38.50 -15.15 -1.06
N ASP A 137 -37.79 -16.06 -0.39
CA ASP A 137 -36.68 -15.74 0.52
C ASP A 137 -35.50 -15.07 -0.21
N TYR A 138 -35.16 -15.52 -1.43
CA TYR A 138 -34.14 -14.85 -2.25
C TYR A 138 -34.54 -13.42 -2.61
N LEU A 139 -35.77 -13.21 -3.09
CA LEU A 139 -36.24 -11.89 -3.50
C LEU A 139 -36.31 -10.94 -2.29
N SER A 140 -36.88 -11.41 -1.17
CA SER A 140 -37.01 -10.63 0.07
C SER A 140 -35.69 -10.34 0.81
N ARG A 141 -34.56 -10.94 0.41
CA ARG A 141 -33.22 -10.63 0.96
C ARG A 141 -32.31 -9.82 0.02
N PHE A 142 -32.47 -9.97 -1.29
CA PHE A 142 -31.50 -9.44 -2.27
C PHE A 142 -32.08 -8.44 -3.28
N CYS A 143 -33.40 -8.22 -3.28
CA CYS A 143 -34.12 -7.40 -4.24
C CYS A 143 -34.97 -6.34 -3.51
N HIS A 144 -34.31 -5.23 -3.17
CA HIS A 144 -34.87 -4.00 -2.61
C HIS A 144 -34.30 -2.78 -3.36
#